data_AF-A0A9D1FJG0-F1
#
_entry.id   AF-A0A9D1FJG0-F1
#
_cell.length_a   1.000
_cell.length_b   1.000
_cell.length_c   1.000
_cell.angle_alpha   90.00
_cell.angle_beta   90.00
_cell.angle_gamma   90.00
#
_symmetry.space_group_name_H-M   'P 1'
#
loop_
_entity.id
_entity.type
_entity.pdbx_description
1 polymer ?
#
loop_
_entity_poly.entity_id
_entity_poly.type
_entity_poly.pdbx_seq_one_letter_code
_entity_poly.pdbx_strand_id
1 'polypeptide(L)'
;MNKKAEPIKNRKDIEKIEQYLKLHNKRDYVIWVLGMNSGLRVSDIVGLNVSDVVNKTHITIVEKKTQKLKSFYINDKLKRVLKDFTKGKNLEEPLFLGKQGKRLDRSQVYRFIVRACKENGITAHVSTHTMRKSFGYHHYQKFKDPIVLQKIFNHSSQRITLMYIGVEQDEIDFSYKNFEL
;
A
#
# COMPACT_ATOMS: atom_id res chain seq x y z
N MET A 1 -23.06 -1.01 -11.44
CA MET A 1 -21.64 -0.86 -11.81
C MET A 1 -20.78 -1.02 -10.55
N ASN A 2 -19.89 -2.01 -10.47
CA ASN A 2 -18.93 -2.11 -9.37
C ASN A 2 -17.95 -0.92 -9.45
N LYS A 3 -18.06 0.05 -8.53
CA LYS A 3 -17.13 1.18 -8.48
C LYS A 3 -15.71 0.66 -8.26
N LYS A 4 -14.78 1.06 -9.13
CA LYS A 4 -13.36 0.71 -8.96
C LYS A 4 -12.81 1.44 -7.74
N ALA A 5 -11.98 0.78 -6.95
CA ALA A 5 -11.36 1.43 -5.80
C ALA A 5 -10.42 2.57 -6.20
N GLU A 6 -10.37 3.60 -5.37
CA GLU A 6 -9.65 4.85 -5.62
C GLU A 6 -8.35 4.93 -4.79
N PRO A 7 -7.32 5.64 -5.28
CA PRO A 7 -6.22 6.10 -4.44
C PRO A 7 -6.70 7.22 -3.50
N ILE A 8 -6.11 7.31 -2.31
CA ILE A 8 -6.22 8.49 -1.47
C ILE A 8 -5.20 9.52 -1.98
N LYS A 9 -5.68 10.50 -2.75
CA LYS A 9 -4.82 11.50 -3.42
C LYS A 9 -4.35 12.60 -2.46
N ASN A 10 -5.21 13.04 -1.52
CA ASN A 10 -4.87 14.09 -0.57
C ASN A 10 -3.92 13.58 0.52
N ARG A 11 -2.79 14.27 0.71
CA ARG A 11 -1.80 13.91 1.74
C ARG A 11 -2.33 14.07 3.16
N LYS A 12 -3.16 15.09 3.42
CA LYS A 12 -3.77 15.30 4.74
C LYS A 12 -4.67 14.13 5.13
N ASP A 13 -5.36 13.53 4.15
CA ASP A 13 -6.22 12.37 4.40
C ASP A 13 -5.40 11.09 4.69
N ILE A 14 -4.25 10.93 4.01
CA ILE A 14 -3.29 9.85 4.34
C ILE A 14 -2.77 10.00 5.77
N GLU A 15 -2.41 11.22 6.16
CA GLU A 15 -1.93 11.53 7.52
C GLU A 15 -2.99 11.24 8.57
N LYS A 16 -4.24 11.66 8.34
CA LYS A 16 -5.38 11.35 9.21
C LYS A 16 -5.61 9.84 9.37
N ILE A 17 -5.61 9.07 8.28
CA ILE A 17 -5.74 7.61 8.33
C ILE A 17 -4.58 7.00 9.12
N GLU A 18 -3.35 7.40 8.83
CA GLU A 18 -2.16 6.86 9.50
C GLU A 18 -2.18 7.14 11.00
N GLN A 19 -2.52 8.38 11.41
CA GLN A 19 -2.65 8.76 12.81
C GLN A 19 -3.77 8.00 13.52
N TYR A 20 -4.95 7.89 12.90
CA TYR A 20 -6.06 7.11 13.43
C TYR A 20 -5.63 5.66 13.68
N LEU A 21 -5.02 4.99 12.70
CA LEU A 21 -4.58 3.61 12.85
C LEU A 21 -3.49 3.47 13.93
N LYS A 22 -2.55 4.41 14.01
CA LYS A 22 -1.48 4.42 15.02
C LYS A 22 -2.04 4.46 16.45
N LEU A 23 -3.11 5.24 16.67
CA LEU A 23 -3.74 5.38 17.98
C LEU A 23 -4.63 4.19 18.36
N HIS A 24 -5.20 3.48 17.38
CA HIS A 24 -6.22 2.45 17.64
C HIS A 24 -5.68 1.02 17.55
N ASN A 25 -4.71 0.75 16.66
CA ASN A 25 -4.20 -0.61 16.48
C ASN A 25 -2.79 -0.62 15.84
N LYS A 26 -1.78 -1.01 16.62
CA LYS A 26 -0.38 -1.08 16.16
C LYS A 26 -0.19 -1.97 14.92
N ARG A 27 -0.87 -3.12 14.84
CA ARG A 27 -0.78 -4.03 13.68
C ARG A 27 -1.33 -3.36 12.42
N ASP A 28 -2.51 -2.76 12.52
CA ASP A 28 -3.18 -2.15 11.37
C ASP A 28 -2.39 -0.92 10.87
N TYR A 29 -1.80 -0.14 11.79
CA TYR A 29 -0.83 0.92 11.45
C TYR A 29 0.38 0.39 10.69
N VAL A 30 1.01 -0.70 11.15
CA VAL A 30 2.18 -1.28 10.47
C VAL A 30 1.80 -1.79 9.07
N ILE A 31 0.64 -2.42 8.91
CA ILE A 31 0.11 -2.86 7.61
C ILE A 31 -0.09 -1.66 6.68
N TRP A 32 -0.66 -0.57 7.19
CA TRP A 32 -0.86 0.67 6.43
C TRP A 32 0.47 1.25 5.94
N VAL A 33 1.45 1.42 6.84
CA VAL A 33 2.76 1.94 6.48
C VAL A 33 3.44 1.02 5.46
N LEU A 34 3.39 -0.29 5.64
CA LEU A 34 3.93 -1.26 4.68
C LEU A 34 3.24 -1.18 3.32
N GLY A 35 1.92 -1.12 3.28
CA GLY A 35 1.16 -0.96 2.02
C GLY A 35 1.49 0.33 1.29
N MET A 36 1.60 1.44 2.03
CA MET A 36 1.92 2.77 1.51
C MET A 36 3.38 2.96 1.08
N ASN A 37 4.26 1.99 1.33
CA ASN A 37 5.70 2.08 1.03
C ASN A 37 6.24 0.92 0.17
N SER A 38 5.44 -0.08 -0.16
CA SER A 38 5.90 -1.28 -0.88
C SER A 38 5.25 -1.49 -2.26
N GLY A 39 4.07 -0.90 -2.47
CA GLY A 39 3.25 -1.20 -3.64
C GLY A 39 2.86 -2.68 -3.74
N LEU A 40 2.83 -3.44 -2.65
CA LEU A 40 2.37 -4.84 -2.63
C LEU A 40 0.84 -4.94 -2.67
N ARG A 41 0.30 -6.09 -3.10
CA ARG A 41 -1.12 -6.41 -2.88
C ARG A 41 -1.32 -6.84 -1.43
N VAL A 42 -2.51 -6.61 -0.88
CA VAL A 42 -2.82 -7.01 0.50
C VAL A 42 -2.59 -8.50 0.73
N SER A 43 -2.89 -9.37 -0.24
CA SER A 43 -2.65 -10.81 -0.16
C SER A 43 -1.17 -11.18 0.06
N ASP A 44 -0.28 -10.38 -0.52
CA ASP A 44 1.17 -10.56 -0.40
C ASP A 44 1.64 -9.98 0.94
N ILE A 45 1.12 -8.81 1.34
CA ILE A 45 1.41 -8.18 2.64
C ILE A 45 1.06 -9.12 3.80
N VAL A 46 -0.17 -9.65 3.84
CA VAL A 46 -0.58 -10.59 4.90
C VAL A 46 0.10 -11.95 4.77
N GLY A 47 0.79 -12.21 3.66
CA GLY A 47 1.56 -13.42 3.39
C GLY A 47 2.95 -13.45 4.02
N LEU A 48 3.47 -12.30 4.46
CA LEU A 48 4.82 -12.21 5.05
C LEU A 48 4.95 -12.94 6.39
N ASN A 49 6.14 -13.47 6.64
CA ASN A 49 6.64 -13.93 7.93
C ASN A 49 7.54 -12.88 8.57
N VAL A 50 7.85 -13.06 9.85
CA VAL A 50 8.79 -12.19 10.56
C VAL A 50 10.20 -12.29 9.97
N SER A 51 10.61 -13.48 9.54
CA SER A 51 11.89 -13.74 8.86
C SER A 51 12.07 -12.96 7.55
N ASP A 52 10.97 -12.56 6.88
CA ASP A 52 11.01 -11.78 5.64
C ASP A 52 11.44 -10.32 5.85
N VAL A 53 11.37 -9.82 7.09
CA VAL A 53 11.57 -8.39 7.39
C VAL A 53 12.66 -8.12 8.43
N VAL A 54 12.93 -9.06 9.33
CA VAL A 54 13.92 -8.88 10.40
C VAL A 54 15.34 -8.98 9.83
N ASN A 55 16.17 -7.99 10.18
CA ASN A 55 17.57 -7.88 9.74
C ASN A 55 17.75 -7.93 8.22
N LYS A 56 16.76 -7.42 7.46
CA LYS A 56 16.83 -7.30 6.02
C LYS A 56 17.03 -5.85 5.57
N THR A 57 17.66 -5.67 4.42
CA THR A 57 17.68 -4.40 3.68
C THR A 57 16.56 -4.31 2.65
N HIS A 58 16.10 -5.46 2.17
CA HIS A 58 15.03 -5.60 1.19
C HIS A 58 14.02 -6.65 1.65
N ILE A 59 12.76 -6.44 1.29
CA ILE A 59 11.74 -7.48 1.37
C ILE A 59 11.61 -8.09 -0.02
N THR A 60 11.83 -9.39 -0.12
CA THR A 60 11.75 -10.15 -1.37
C THR A 60 10.67 -11.21 -1.25
N ILE A 61 9.75 -11.25 -2.22
CA ILE A 61 8.66 -12.22 -2.27
C ILE A 61 8.43 -12.71 -3.69
N VAL A 62 7.74 -13.85 -3.81
CA VAL A 62 7.05 -14.25 -5.03
C VAL A 62 5.59 -13.82 -4.89
N GLU A 63 5.10 -12.97 -5.79
CA GLU A 63 3.72 -12.48 -5.74
C GLU A 63 2.73 -13.63 -5.92
N LYS A 64 1.75 -13.76 -5.01
CA LYS A 64 0.79 -14.89 -5.05
C LYS A 64 -0.03 -14.95 -6.35
N LYS A 65 -0.40 -13.79 -6.90
CA LYS A 65 -1.28 -13.71 -8.08
C LYS A 65 -0.54 -13.97 -9.39
N THR A 66 0.68 -13.44 -9.51
CA THR A 66 1.40 -13.39 -10.79
C THR A 66 2.56 -14.37 -10.84
N GLN A 67 2.97 -14.93 -9.69
CA GLN A 67 4.14 -15.77 -9.52
C GLN A 67 5.46 -15.08 -9.93
N LYS A 68 5.45 -13.74 -10.02
CA LYS A 68 6.64 -12.95 -10.34
C LYS A 68 7.40 -12.60 -9.06
N LEU A 69 8.73 -12.64 -9.15
CA LEU A 69 9.60 -12.13 -8.10
C LEU A 69 9.38 -10.61 -7.94
N LYS A 70 9.35 -10.15 -6.69
CA LYS A 70 9.37 -8.73 -6.35
C LYS A 70 10.29 -8.52 -5.16
N SER A 71 11.19 -7.56 -5.30
CA SER A 71 12.06 -7.09 -4.23
C SER A 71 11.96 -5.57 -4.11
N PHE A 72 11.93 -5.05 -2.89
CA PHE A 72 11.93 -3.61 -2.65
C PHE A 72 12.72 -3.24 -1.39
N TYR A 73 13.31 -2.05 -1.42
CA TYR A 73 14.13 -1.53 -0.34
C TYR A 73 13.29 -1.16 0.89
N ILE A 74 13.77 -1.49 2.09
CA ILE A 74 13.15 -1.10 3.36
C ILE A 74 13.64 0.30 3.72
N ASN A 75 12.85 1.32 3.38
CA ASN A 75 13.18 2.70 3.74
C ASN A 75 13.18 2.93 5.26
N ASP A 76 13.71 4.07 5.70
CA ASP A 76 13.89 4.35 7.14
C ASP A 76 12.59 4.33 7.94
N LYS A 77 11.48 4.77 7.33
CA LYS A 77 10.16 4.71 7.98
C LYS A 77 9.75 3.26 8.23
N LEU A 78 9.85 2.41 7.21
CA LEU A 78 9.56 0.98 7.35
C LEU A 78 10.51 0.30 8.33
N LYS A 79 11.81 0.58 8.26
CA LYS A 79 12.82 -0.02 9.14
C LYS A 79 12.49 0.26 10.61
N ARG A 80 12.13 1.50 10.95
CA ARG A 80 11.73 1.86 12.33
C ARG A 80 10.46 1.14 12.76
N VAL A 81 9.41 1.19 11.93
CA VAL A 81 8.10 0.62 12.27
C VAL A 81 8.16 -0.91 12.37
N LEU A 82 8.87 -1.57 11.46
CA LEU A 82 9.05 -3.02 11.49
C LEU A 82 9.91 -3.46 12.67
N LYS A 83 11.04 -2.79 12.95
CA LYS A 83 11.90 -3.12 14.11
C LYS A 83 11.14 -3.11 15.42
N ASP A 84 10.31 -2.10 15.64
CA ASP A 84 9.49 -1.99 16.85
C ASP A 84 8.33 -3.01 16.87
N PHE A 85 7.75 -3.33 15.71
CA PHE A 85 6.65 -4.29 15.61
C PHE A 85 7.10 -5.76 15.74
N THR A 86 8.34 -6.07 15.34
CA THR A 86 8.90 -7.43 15.40
C THR A 86 9.67 -7.74 16.67
N LYS A 87 9.73 -6.82 17.63
CA LYS A 87 10.41 -7.04 18.91
C LYS A 87 9.76 -8.21 19.67
N GLY A 88 10.55 -9.24 19.97
CA GLY A 88 10.10 -10.43 20.70
C GLY A 88 9.26 -11.41 19.89
N LYS A 89 9.14 -11.22 18.57
CA LYS A 89 8.42 -12.14 17.68
C LYS A 89 9.30 -13.31 17.24
N ASN A 90 8.70 -14.49 17.07
CA ASN A 90 9.37 -15.65 16.47
C ASN A 90 9.58 -15.41 14.97
N LEU A 91 10.73 -15.79 14.40
CA LEU A 91 11.03 -15.58 12.97
C LEU A 91 10.09 -16.36 12.04
N GLU A 92 9.63 -17.55 12.46
CA GLU A 92 8.80 -18.43 11.65
C GLU A 92 7.30 -18.11 11.73
N GLU A 93 6.89 -17.19 12.63
CA GLU A 93 5.49 -16.82 12.74
C GLU A 93 5.07 -15.86 11.60
N PRO A 94 3.78 -15.89 11.19
CA PRO A 94 3.23 -14.86 10.32
C PRO A 94 3.47 -13.46 10.87
N LEU A 95 3.94 -12.53 10.03
CA LEU A 95 4.20 -11.15 10.44
C LEU A 95 2.94 -10.50 11.03
N PHE A 96 1.78 -10.78 10.44
CA PHE A 96 0.49 -10.27 10.89
C PHE A 96 -0.45 -11.40 11.30
N LEU A 97 -0.81 -11.41 12.58
CA LEU A 97 -1.77 -12.34 13.17
C LEU A 97 -3.14 -11.69 13.37
N GLY A 98 -4.20 -12.48 13.16
CA GLY A 98 -5.57 -12.19 13.56
C GLY A 98 -5.79 -12.47 15.05
N LYS A 99 -7.02 -12.24 15.53
CA LYS A 99 -7.37 -12.40 16.95
C LYS A 99 -7.19 -13.85 17.45
N GLN A 100 -7.36 -14.84 16.59
CA GLN A 100 -7.23 -16.27 16.92
C GLN A 100 -5.79 -16.80 16.75
N GLY A 101 -4.77 -15.94 16.64
CA GLY A 101 -3.38 -16.38 16.44
C GLY A 101 -3.11 -17.00 15.06
N LYS A 102 -4.06 -16.93 14.12
CA LYS A 102 -3.88 -17.34 12.72
C LYS A 102 -3.41 -16.17 11.88
N ARG A 103 -2.80 -16.45 10.72
CA ARG A 103 -2.43 -15.42 9.73
C ARG A 103 -3.62 -14.51 9.43
N LEU A 104 -3.38 -13.19 9.40
CA LEU A 104 -4.42 -12.19 9.21
C LEU A 104 -5.12 -12.36 7.85
N ASP A 105 -6.45 -12.36 7.87
CA ASP A 105 -7.23 -12.40 6.64
C ASP A 105 -7.32 -11.01 5.96
N ARG A 106 -7.30 -11.00 4.62
CA ARG A 106 -7.39 -9.78 3.81
C ARG A 106 -8.65 -8.96 4.06
N SER A 107 -9.76 -9.59 4.47
CA SER A 107 -11.00 -8.88 4.81
C SER A 107 -10.85 -8.02 6.07
N GLN A 108 -9.96 -8.40 7.02
CA GLN A 108 -9.65 -7.55 8.17
C GLN A 108 -8.95 -6.26 7.73
N VAL A 109 -8.04 -6.37 6.75
CA VAL A 109 -7.35 -5.21 6.18
C VAL A 109 -8.35 -4.26 5.52
N TYR A 110 -9.27 -4.80 4.72
CA TYR A 110 -10.36 -4.00 4.15
C TYR A 110 -11.20 -3.29 5.22
N ARG A 111 -11.62 -4.02 6.27
CA ARG A 111 -12.46 -3.47 7.34
C ARG A 111 -11.81 -2.31 8.07
N PHE A 112 -10.52 -2.40 8.42
CA PHE A 112 -9.87 -1.29 9.12
C PHE A 112 -9.68 -0.07 8.22
N ILE A 113 -9.42 -0.27 6.91
CA ILE A 113 -9.29 0.85 5.95
C ILE A 113 -10.62 1.58 5.84
N VAL A 114 -11.73 0.85 5.65
CA VAL A 114 -13.08 1.43 5.60
C VAL A 114 -13.39 2.21 6.86
N ARG A 115 -13.10 1.62 8.04
CA ARG A 115 -13.31 2.28 9.32
C ARG A 115 -12.49 3.56 9.42
N ALA A 116 -11.18 3.50 9.16
CA ALA A 116 -10.32 4.67 9.25
C ALA A 116 -10.76 5.81 8.30
N CYS A 117 -11.26 5.48 7.10
CA CYS A 117 -11.82 6.47 6.20
C CYS A 117 -13.11 7.08 6.76
N LYS A 118 -14.04 6.25 7.23
CA LYS A 118 -15.31 6.68 7.81
C LYS A 118 -15.11 7.63 8.98
N GLU A 119 -14.26 7.25 9.94
CA GLU A 119 -14.00 8.06 11.15
C GLU A 119 -13.30 9.39 10.86
N ASN A 120 -12.70 9.55 9.68
CA ASN A 120 -12.02 10.78 9.26
C ASN A 120 -12.80 11.56 8.19
N GLY A 121 -14.04 11.17 7.89
CA GLY A 121 -14.89 11.84 6.89
C GLY A 121 -14.39 11.69 5.44
N ILE A 122 -13.59 10.67 5.15
CA ILE A 122 -13.00 10.44 3.82
C ILE A 122 -14.00 9.62 2.99
N THR A 123 -14.47 10.21 1.88
CA THR A 123 -15.54 9.65 1.03
C THR A 123 -15.05 8.80 -0.15
N ALA A 124 -13.73 8.64 -0.29
CA ALA A 124 -13.13 7.85 -1.36
C ALA A 124 -13.63 6.39 -1.34
N HIS A 125 -13.86 5.81 -2.51
CA HIS A 125 -14.28 4.42 -2.62
C HIS A 125 -13.08 3.48 -2.36
N VAL A 126 -12.96 2.98 -1.13
CA VAL A 126 -11.79 2.20 -0.70
C VAL A 126 -11.94 0.68 -0.89
N SER A 127 -10.82 -0.02 -1.05
CA SER A 127 -10.74 -1.48 -1.04
C SER A 127 -9.36 -1.97 -0.58
N THR A 128 -9.14 -3.29 -0.67
CA THR A 128 -7.81 -3.91 -0.48
C THR A 128 -6.74 -3.39 -1.46
N HIS A 129 -7.13 -2.72 -2.56
CA HIS A 129 -6.19 -2.09 -3.48
C HIS A 129 -5.85 -0.65 -3.15
N THR A 130 -6.55 0.00 -2.21
CA THR A 130 -6.40 1.44 -1.95
C THR A 130 -4.98 1.81 -1.52
N MET A 131 -4.34 1.06 -0.62
CA MET A 131 -2.95 1.34 -0.23
C MET A 131 -1.99 1.29 -1.43
N ARG A 132 -2.09 0.23 -2.24
CA ARG A 132 -1.25 0.05 -3.42
C ARG A 132 -1.47 1.14 -4.46
N LYS A 133 -2.73 1.50 -4.73
CA LYS A 133 -3.08 2.59 -5.66
C LYS A 133 -2.56 3.93 -5.16
N SER A 134 -2.72 4.21 -3.86
CA SER A 134 -2.25 5.46 -3.24
C SER A 134 -0.73 5.56 -3.29
N PHE A 135 0.00 4.49 -2.96
CA PHE A 135 1.46 4.43 -3.17
C PHE A 135 1.83 4.78 -4.61
N GLY A 136 1.18 4.13 -5.58
CA GLY A 136 1.51 4.36 -6.99
C GLY A 136 1.19 5.77 -7.47
N TYR A 137 0.05 6.33 -7.04
CA TYR A 137 -0.31 7.72 -7.31
C TYR A 137 0.77 8.68 -6.81
N HIS A 138 1.13 8.60 -5.53
CA HIS A 138 2.13 9.51 -4.93
C HIS A 138 3.54 9.28 -5.48
N HIS A 139 3.91 8.03 -5.78
CA HIS A 139 5.18 7.72 -6.43
C HIS A 139 5.26 8.37 -7.82
N TYR A 140 4.20 8.23 -8.62
CA TYR A 140 4.13 8.87 -9.94
C TYR A 140 4.15 10.40 -9.85
N GLN A 141 3.38 11.00 -8.94
CA GLN A 141 3.37 12.45 -8.77
C GLN A 141 4.75 13.00 -8.36
N LYS A 142 5.54 12.23 -7.59
CA LYS A 142 6.89 12.65 -7.17
C LYS A 142 7.94 12.51 -8.27
N PHE A 143 7.94 11.41 -9.02
CA PHE A 143 9.03 11.07 -9.93
C PHE A 143 8.69 11.22 -11.41
N LYS A 144 7.40 11.29 -11.75
CA LYS A 144 6.88 11.36 -13.13
C LYS A 144 7.43 10.28 -14.07
N ASP A 145 7.76 9.12 -13.50
CA ASP A 145 8.32 7.98 -14.23
C ASP A 145 7.36 6.77 -14.18
N PRO A 146 6.61 6.51 -15.28
CA PRO A 146 5.71 5.37 -15.37
C PRO A 146 6.44 4.04 -15.61
N ILE A 147 7.68 4.05 -16.13
CA ILE A 147 8.48 2.84 -16.40
C ILE A 147 8.92 2.22 -15.06
N VAL A 148 9.48 3.04 -14.17
CA VAL A 148 9.87 2.59 -12.83
C VAL A 148 8.64 2.07 -12.09
N LEU A 149 7.53 2.78 -12.13
CA LEU A 149 6.32 2.35 -11.43
C LEU A 149 5.70 1.07 -12.01
N GLN A 150 5.75 0.90 -13.34
CA GLN A 150 5.34 -0.33 -14.01
C GLN A 150 6.16 -1.53 -13.50
N LYS A 151 7.49 -1.38 -13.40
CA LYS A 151 8.40 -2.39 -12.85
C LYS A 151 8.09 -2.67 -11.39
N ILE A 152 7.90 -1.64 -10.57
CA ILE A 152 7.50 -1.79 -9.15
C ILE A 152 6.21 -2.61 -9.04
N PHE A 153 5.25 -2.40 -9.93
CA PHE A 153 3.98 -3.12 -9.92
C PHE A 153 3.96 -4.45 -10.67
N ASN A 154 5.04 -4.82 -11.36
CA ASN A 154 5.08 -5.99 -12.24
C ASN A 154 3.92 -6.01 -13.27
N HIS A 155 3.48 -4.82 -13.73
CA HIS A 155 2.42 -4.68 -14.73
C HIS A 155 2.97 -4.86 -16.16
N SER A 156 2.12 -5.34 -17.08
CA SER A 156 2.52 -5.60 -18.46
C SER A 156 2.70 -4.34 -19.31
N SER A 157 2.08 -3.21 -18.95
CA SER A 157 2.26 -1.93 -19.66
C SER A 157 2.23 -0.73 -18.71
N GLN A 158 2.84 0.38 -19.15
CA GLN A 158 2.77 1.67 -18.48
C GLN A 158 1.32 2.18 -18.43
N ARG A 159 0.57 2.04 -19.53
CA ARG A 159 -0.85 2.40 -19.60
C ARG A 159 -1.68 1.70 -18.51
N ILE A 160 -1.49 0.39 -18.30
CA ILE A 160 -2.16 -0.34 -17.21
C ILE A 160 -1.81 0.26 -15.85
N THR A 161 -0.57 0.70 -15.66
CA THR A 161 -0.11 1.34 -14.43
C THR A 161 -0.78 2.68 -14.20
N LEU A 162 -0.79 3.57 -15.18
CA LEU A 162 -1.42 4.90 -15.10
C LEU A 162 -2.94 4.81 -14.89
N MET A 163 -3.62 3.92 -15.63
CA MET A 163 -5.04 3.63 -15.40
C MET A 163 -5.30 3.06 -14.00
N TYR A 164 -4.43 2.17 -13.50
CA TYR A 164 -4.61 1.55 -12.20
C TYR A 164 -4.56 2.57 -11.05
N ILE A 165 -3.64 3.54 -11.14
CA ILE A 165 -3.46 4.60 -10.12
C ILE A 165 -4.34 5.83 -10.36
N GLY A 166 -5.12 5.87 -11.44
CA GLY A 166 -6.10 6.94 -11.71
C GLY A 166 -5.48 8.31 -11.97
N VAL A 167 -4.34 8.35 -12.67
CA VAL A 167 -3.67 9.61 -13.08
C VAL A 167 -3.93 10.00 -14.53
N GLU A 168 -4.35 9.06 -15.39
CA GLU A 168 -4.53 9.32 -16.84
C GLU A 168 -5.47 10.51 -17.08
N GLN A 169 -6.62 10.55 -16.40
CA GLN A 169 -7.55 11.69 -16.50
C GLN A 169 -6.99 12.97 -15.87
N ASP A 170 -6.29 12.87 -14.74
CA ASP A 170 -5.70 14.04 -14.07
C ASP A 170 -4.69 14.75 -14.99
N GLU A 171 -3.92 14.00 -15.79
CA GLU A 171 -2.94 14.54 -16.72
C GLU A 171 -3.58 15.15 -17.97
N ILE A 172 -4.63 14.51 -18.51
CA ILE A 172 -5.42 15.05 -19.60
C ILE A 172 -6.03 16.40 -19.19
N ASP A 173 -6.66 16.44 -18.02
CA ASP A 173 -7.28 17.66 -17.49
C ASP A 173 -6.24 18.75 -17.23
N PHE A 174 -5.06 18.38 -16.70
CA PHE A 174 -3.96 19.32 -16.51
C PHE A 174 -3.46 19.88 -17.86
N SER A 175 -3.32 19.05 -18.88
CA SER A 175 -2.90 19.49 -20.22
C SER A 175 -3.86 20.53 -20.79
N TYR A 176 -5.17 20.26 -20.74
CA TYR A 176 -6.16 21.23 -21.22
C TYR A 176 -6.19 22.53 -20.40
N LYS A 177 -6.00 22.46 -19.08
CA LYS A 177 -6.00 23.65 -18.21
C LYS A 177 -4.80 24.57 -18.40
N ASN A 178 -3.70 24.08 -18.95
CA ASN A 178 -2.44 24.80 -19.03
C ASN A 178 -1.94 24.98 -20.48
N PHE A 179 -2.81 24.74 -21.47
CA PHE A 179 -2.50 24.95 -22.87
C PHE A 179 -3.34 26.09 -23.44
N GLU A 180 -2.68 27.16 -23.84
CA GLU A 180 -3.22 28.31 -24.58
C GLU A 180 -2.18 28.68 -25.66
N LEU A 181 -2.64 29.05 -26.86
CA LEU A 181 -1.79 29.39 -28.01
C LEU A 181 -1.36 30.86 -27.99
#